data_AF-A0A1B6K201-F1
#
_entry.id   AF-A0A1B6K201-F1
#
_cell.length_a   1.000
_cell.length_b   1.000
_cell.length_c   1.000
_cell.angle_alpha   90.00
_cell.angle_beta   90.00
_cell.angle_gamma   90.00
#
_symmetry.space_group_name_H-M   'P 1'
#
loop_
_entity.id
_entity.type
_entity.pdbx_description
1 polymer ?
#
loop_
_entity_poly.entity_id
_entity_poly.type
_entity_poly.pdbx_seq_one_letter_code
_entity_poly.pdbx_strand_id
1 'polypeptide(L)'
;ETGVVNEKGKTFGIYAMSVSRRYDSGHKETWHIYRRYSDFYELQQKVRDKYPDLAKLTFPGKKTFHNMERRVLERRMKMLNHYLQTLLHSGVLASHPNLRALLLVFLEPGEYDKGVSGGQIVKTLDNLLVSPLRAVMGQTVRTLPDNLMDGVMDGLSKVLQYSGVRPGREDSCDGEACKVGA
;
A
#
# COMPACT_ATOMS: atom_id res chain seq x y z
N GLU A 1 0.75 1.13 1.34
CA GLU A 1 1.93 1.51 0.51
C GLU A 1 2.19 3.01 0.56
N THR A 2 3.32 3.49 0.01
CA THR A 2 3.64 4.93 -0.11
C THR A 2 4.07 5.30 -1.52
N GLY A 3 3.57 6.42 -2.04
CA GLY A 3 3.99 6.99 -3.32
C GLY A 3 4.32 8.48 -3.20
N VAL A 4 4.69 9.08 -4.34
CA VAL A 4 4.89 10.52 -4.48
C VAL A 4 4.05 11.00 -5.66
N VAL A 5 3.23 12.04 -5.43
CA VAL A 5 2.32 12.62 -6.43
C VAL A 5 2.74 14.06 -6.71
N ASN A 6 2.70 14.47 -7.97
CA ASN A 6 2.79 15.87 -8.36
C ASN A 6 1.41 16.36 -8.79
N GLU A 7 0.93 17.43 -8.16
CA GLU A 7 -0.34 18.06 -8.48
C GLU A 7 -0.13 19.58 -8.56
N LYS A 8 -0.48 20.18 -9.71
CA LYS A 8 -0.37 21.64 -9.95
C LYS A 8 1.02 22.20 -9.60
N GLY A 9 2.09 21.45 -9.92
CA GLY A 9 3.48 21.82 -9.63
C GLY A 9 3.94 21.57 -8.18
N LYS A 10 3.06 21.09 -7.28
CA LYS A 10 3.42 20.72 -5.91
C LYS A 10 3.61 19.21 -5.81
N THR A 11 4.79 18.79 -5.37
CA THR A 11 5.11 17.38 -5.11
C THR A 11 4.86 17.04 -3.63
N PHE A 12 4.14 15.97 -3.35
CA PHE A 12 3.90 15.48 -1.99
C PHE A 12 3.87 13.95 -1.90
N GLY A 13 4.21 13.43 -0.72
CA GLY A 13 4.10 12.02 -0.41
C GLY A 13 2.66 11.64 -0.10
N ILE A 14 2.20 10.54 -0.68
CA ILE A 14 0.87 9.98 -0.49
C ILE A 14 0.97 8.58 0.13
N TYR A 15 0.05 8.28 1.04
CA TYR A 15 -0.08 7.00 1.71
C TYR A 15 -1.34 6.32 1.17
N ALA A 16 -1.17 5.15 0.58
CA ALA A 16 -2.26 4.28 0.14
C ALA A 16 -2.57 3.30 1.29
N MET A 17 -3.79 3.36 1.79
CA MET A 17 -4.31 2.49 2.84
C MET A 17 -5.39 1.57 2.28
N SER A 18 -5.49 0.35 2.80
CA SER A 18 -6.68 -0.49 2.63
C SER A 18 -7.55 -0.37 3.87
N VAL A 19 -8.84 -0.11 3.67
CA VAL A 19 -9.85 0.01 4.74
C VAL A 19 -10.83 -1.14 4.57
N SER A 20 -10.99 -1.97 5.61
CA SER A 20 -12.02 -3.00 5.66
C SER A 20 -13.10 -2.64 6.67
N ARG A 21 -14.36 -2.64 6.23
CA ARG A 21 -15.54 -2.50 7.10
C ARG A 21 -16.24 -3.85 7.22
N ARG A 22 -16.57 -4.24 8.45
CA ARG A 22 -17.48 -5.35 8.74
C ARG A 22 -18.83 -4.75 9.13
N TYR A 23 -19.90 -5.32 8.59
CA TYR A 23 -21.28 -4.98 8.90
C TYR A 23 -21.90 -6.05 9.79
N ASP A 24 -22.94 -5.70 10.54
CA ASP A 24 -23.61 -6.61 11.47
C ASP A 24 -24.31 -7.78 10.75
N SER A 25 -24.58 -7.63 9.45
CA SER A 25 -25.05 -8.69 8.55
C SER A 25 -23.98 -9.75 8.20
N GLY A 26 -22.75 -9.63 8.73
CA GLY A 26 -21.60 -10.46 8.36
C GLY A 26 -20.94 -10.05 7.04
N HIS A 27 -21.52 -9.12 6.28
CA HIS A 27 -20.90 -8.60 5.07
C HIS A 27 -19.58 -7.88 5.38
N LYS A 28 -18.58 -8.06 4.53
CA LYS A 28 -17.29 -7.37 4.59
C LYS A 28 -17.06 -6.60 3.29
N GLU A 29 -16.94 -5.30 3.41
CA GLU A 29 -16.55 -4.40 2.33
C GLU A 29 -15.08 -4.00 2.51
N THR A 30 -14.38 -3.72 1.42
CA THR A 30 -12.98 -3.25 1.48
C THR A 30 -12.70 -2.34 0.30
N TRP A 31 -12.12 -1.17 0.61
CA TRP A 31 -11.73 -0.17 -0.37
C TRP A 31 -10.32 0.35 -0.07
N HIS A 32 -9.77 1.13 -1.00
CA HIS A 32 -8.53 1.85 -0.78
C HIS A 32 -8.82 3.33 -0.53
N ILE A 33 -8.02 3.96 0.33
CA ILE A 33 -7.99 5.42 0.46
C ILE A 33 -6.59 5.98 0.27
N TYR A 34 -6.53 7.20 -0.27
CA TYR A 34 -5.29 7.93 -0.50
C TYR A 34 -5.26 9.20 0.37
N ARG A 35 -4.22 9.33 1.21
CA ARG A 35 -4.07 10.45 2.17
C ARG A 35 -2.64 10.97 2.18
N ARG A 36 -2.47 12.27 2.43
CA ARG A 36 -1.18 12.93 2.64
C ARG A 36 -0.91 13.10 4.13
N TYR A 37 0.35 13.32 4.50
CA TYR A 37 0.75 13.56 5.90
C TYR A 37 -0.03 14.70 6.59
N SER A 38 -0.39 15.76 5.84
CA SER A 38 -1.22 16.88 6.34
C SER A 38 -2.54 16.38 6.94
N ASP A 39 -3.18 15.43 6.26
CA ASP A 39 -4.53 15.00 6.53
C ASP A 39 -4.55 14.18 7.85
N PHE A 40 -3.53 13.34 8.05
CA PHE A 40 -3.28 12.67 9.34
C PHE A 40 -2.93 13.67 10.45
N TYR A 41 -2.20 14.75 10.14
CA TYR A 41 -1.84 15.75 11.14
C TYR A 41 -3.07 16.55 11.59
N GLU A 42 -3.98 16.91 10.69
CA GLU A 42 -5.26 17.52 11.02
C GLU A 42 -6.16 16.59 11.84
N LEU A 43 -6.19 15.30 11.49
CA LEU A 43 -6.81 14.26 12.31
C LEU A 43 -6.23 14.26 13.74
N GLN A 44 -4.91 14.26 13.88
CA GLN A 44 -4.23 14.32 15.18
C GLN A 44 -4.51 15.60 15.97
N GLN A 45 -4.67 16.77 15.32
CA GLN A 45 -5.13 17.98 16.02
C GLN A 45 -6.54 17.77 16.57
N LYS A 46 -7.50 17.42 15.70
CA LYS A 46 -8.91 17.21 16.10
C LYS A 46 -9.07 16.14 17.18
N VAL A 47 -8.23 15.10 17.19
CA VAL A 47 -8.19 14.09 18.25
C VAL A 47 -7.63 14.67 19.55
N ARG A 48 -6.45 15.32 19.51
CA ARG A 48 -5.82 15.93 20.70
C ARG A 48 -6.70 16.98 21.37
N ASP A 49 -7.38 17.80 20.57
CA ASP A 49 -8.18 18.93 21.07
C ASP A 49 -9.49 18.45 21.72
N LYS A 50 -9.99 17.25 21.37
CA LYS A 50 -11.23 16.66 21.90
C LYS A 50 -11.02 15.54 22.91
N TYR A 51 -9.88 14.84 22.86
CA TYR A 51 -9.56 13.64 23.63
C TYR A 51 -8.14 13.76 24.21
N PRO A 52 -7.97 14.46 25.35
CA PRO A 52 -6.65 14.78 25.91
C PRO A 52 -5.89 13.58 26.47
N ASP A 53 -6.57 12.47 26.72
CA ASP A 53 -5.98 11.16 27.02
C ASP A 53 -5.27 10.57 25.79
N LEU A 54 -5.90 10.64 24.62
CA LEU A 54 -5.37 10.20 23.32
C LEU A 54 -4.31 11.17 22.75
N ALA A 55 -4.16 12.36 23.32
CA ALA A 55 -3.11 13.32 22.94
C ALA A 55 -1.68 12.78 23.13
N LYS A 56 -1.49 11.76 23.97
CA LYS A 56 -0.20 11.13 24.29
C LYS A 56 0.26 10.10 23.25
N LEU A 57 -0.57 9.78 22.25
CA LEU A 57 -0.24 8.81 21.21
C LEU A 57 0.97 9.24 20.38
N THR A 58 1.80 8.28 19.99
CA THR A 58 3.05 8.52 19.26
C THR A 58 2.77 8.89 17.80
N PHE A 59 2.87 10.18 17.49
CA PHE A 59 2.65 10.69 16.13
C PHE A 59 3.98 11.09 15.44
N PRO A 60 4.20 10.77 14.15
CA PRO A 60 5.42 11.16 13.45
C PRO A 60 5.53 12.67 13.29
N GLY A 61 6.63 13.25 13.79
CA GLY A 61 6.88 14.69 13.74
C GLY A 61 6.94 15.30 12.33
N LYS A 62 6.57 16.57 12.25
CA LYS A 62 6.81 17.42 11.08
C LYS A 62 8.32 17.52 10.85
N LYS A 63 8.77 17.10 9.66
CA LYS A 63 10.09 17.44 9.11
C LYS A 63 9.84 18.37 7.92
N THR A 64 10.78 19.24 7.59
CA THR A 64 10.70 20.18 6.46
C THR A 64 11.67 19.83 5.33
N PHE A 65 12.79 19.14 5.62
CA PHE A 65 13.80 18.72 4.66
C PHE A 65 13.71 17.22 4.33
N HIS A 66 14.06 16.84 3.11
CA HIS A 66 14.14 15.45 2.60
C HIS A 66 12.88 14.58 2.85
N ASN A 67 11.70 15.20 2.97
CA ASN A 67 10.46 14.52 3.34
C ASN A 67 9.99 13.43 2.37
N MET A 68 10.41 13.50 1.11
CA MET A 68 10.05 12.56 0.04
C MET A 68 11.03 11.37 -0.06
N GLU A 69 12.07 11.33 0.78
CA GLU A 69 12.98 10.19 0.83
C GLU A 69 12.21 8.92 1.21
N ARG A 70 12.40 7.83 0.44
CA ARG A 70 11.73 6.54 0.66
C ARG A 70 11.79 6.07 2.12
N ARG A 71 12.96 6.14 2.75
CA ARG A 71 13.15 5.75 4.17
C ARG A 71 12.32 6.60 5.15
N VAL A 72 12.09 7.87 4.83
CA VAL A 72 11.25 8.78 5.63
C VAL A 72 9.77 8.46 5.44
N LEU A 73 9.34 8.21 4.19
CA LEU A 73 7.97 7.80 3.87
C LEU A 73 7.62 6.45 4.52
N GLU A 74 8.48 5.44 4.39
CA GLU A 74 8.29 4.12 5.00
C GLU A 74 8.23 4.19 6.54
N ARG A 75 9.14 4.94 7.17
CA ARG A 75 9.13 5.12 8.63
C ARG A 75 7.85 5.83 9.09
N ARG A 76 7.43 6.88 8.37
CA ARG A 76 6.16 7.56 8.65
C ARG A 76 4.96 6.65 8.48
N MET A 77 4.90 5.87 7.40
CA MET A 77 3.81 4.92 7.14
C MET A 77 3.63 3.95 8.32
N LYS A 78 4.72 3.37 8.84
CA LYS A 78 4.67 2.48 10.00
C LYS A 78 4.09 3.17 11.25
N MET A 79 4.52 4.40 11.54
CA MET A 79 4.02 5.18 12.68
C MET A 79 2.55 5.61 12.50
N LEU A 80 2.16 6.06 11.30
CA LEU A 80 0.78 6.46 10.97
C LEU A 80 -0.18 5.26 11.04
N ASN A 81 0.26 4.09 10.57
CA ASN A 81 -0.52 2.86 10.66
C ASN A 81 -0.73 2.44 12.12
N HIS A 82 0.33 2.46 12.95
CA HIS A 82 0.23 2.15 14.37
C HIS A 82 -0.73 3.12 15.10
N TYR A 83 -0.59 4.43 14.83
CA TYR A 83 -1.49 5.47 15.36
C TYR A 83 -2.97 5.20 15.02
N LEU A 84 -3.30 4.90 13.76
CA LEU A 84 -4.67 4.56 13.37
C LEU A 84 -5.16 3.26 14.00
N GLN A 85 -4.32 2.23 14.08
CA GLN A 85 -4.65 0.97 14.75
C GLN A 85 -4.98 1.17 16.23
N THR A 86 -4.26 2.06 16.93
CA THR A 86 -4.57 2.40 18.32
C THR A 86 -5.89 3.15 18.44
N LEU A 87 -6.19 4.12 17.56
CA LEU A 87 -7.47 4.84 17.57
C LEU A 87 -8.67 3.96 17.19
N LEU A 88 -8.47 2.96 16.33
CA LEU A 88 -9.49 1.99 15.92
C LEU A 88 -9.63 0.81 16.88
N HIS A 89 -8.84 0.76 17.96
CA HIS A 89 -8.93 -0.29 18.96
C HIS A 89 -10.30 -0.26 19.66
N SER A 90 -10.91 -1.42 19.87
CA SER A 90 -12.28 -1.55 20.39
C SER A 90 -12.49 -0.84 21.73
N GLY A 91 -11.54 -0.97 22.67
CA GLY A 91 -11.59 -0.25 23.95
C GLY A 91 -11.58 1.28 23.78
N VAL A 92 -10.75 1.81 22.87
CA VAL A 92 -10.66 3.26 22.62
C VAL A 92 -11.95 3.79 21.99
N LEU A 93 -12.54 3.05 21.04
CA LEU A 93 -13.81 3.39 20.40
C LEU A 93 -15.00 3.29 21.35
N ALA A 94 -15.01 2.29 22.26
CA ALA A 94 -16.04 2.12 23.27
C ALA A 94 -16.03 3.25 24.30
N SER A 95 -14.84 3.70 24.72
CA SER A 95 -14.68 4.86 25.62
C SER A 95 -15.05 6.20 24.94
N HIS A 96 -14.94 6.29 23.61
CA HIS A 96 -15.10 7.53 22.85
C HIS A 96 -16.09 7.40 21.68
N PRO A 97 -17.41 7.39 21.92
CA PRO A 97 -18.41 7.20 20.85
C PRO A 97 -18.30 8.27 19.74
N ASN A 98 -17.96 9.51 20.09
CA ASN A 98 -17.78 10.61 19.13
C ASN A 98 -16.48 10.52 18.31
N LEU A 99 -15.50 9.70 18.73
CA LEU A 99 -14.27 9.46 17.95
C LEU A 99 -14.57 8.64 16.71
N ARG A 100 -15.49 7.66 16.81
CA ARG A 100 -15.89 6.79 15.69
C ARG A 100 -16.38 7.58 14.48
N ALA A 101 -17.25 8.58 14.68
CA ALA A 101 -17.77 9.41 13.59
C ALA A 101 -16.65 10.18 12.87
N LEU A 102 -15.71 10.75 13.64
CA LEU A 102 -14.57 11.50 13.12
C LEU A 102 -13.58 10.59 12.37
N LEU A 103 -13.37 9.35 12.83
CA LEU A 103 -12.54 8.36 12.12
C LEU A 103 -13.21 7.84 10.85
N LEU A 104 -14.53 7.60 10.86
CA LEU A 104 -15.27 7.22 9.65
C LEU A 104 -15.10 8.27 8.56
N VAL A 105 -15.32 9.55 8.85
CA VAL A 105 -15.11 10.65 7.88
C VAL A 105 -13.68 10.69 7.32
N PHE A 106 -12.67 10.36 8.12
CA PHE A 106 -11.29 10.25 7.62
C PHE A 106 -11.08 9.06 6.69
N LEU A 107 -11.76 7.93 6.96
CA LEU A 107 -11.60 6.64 6.28
C LEU A 107 -12.49 6.43 5.04
N GLU A 108 -13.48 7.29 4.79
CA GLU A 108 -14.25 7.31 3.53
C GLU A 108 -13.38 7.70 2.32
N PRO A 109 -13.71 7.31 1.07
CA PRO A 109 -13.06 7.83 -0.13
C PRO A 109 -13.11 9.36 -0.21
N GLY A 110 -11.97 10.00 -0.49
CA GLY A 110 -11.79 11.46 -0.49
C GLY A 110 -11.43 12.04 -1.86
N GLU A 111 -10.76 13.20 -1.85
CA GLU A 111 -10.46 13.96 -3.08
C GLU A 111 -9.38 13.29 -3.95
N TYR A 112 -8.34 12.73 -3.33
CA TYR A 112 -7.23 12.07 -4.03
C TYR A 112 -7.65 10.79 -4.75
N ASP A 113 -8.66 10.12 -4.20
CA ASP A 113 -9.23 8.87 -4.71
C ASP A 113 -9.85 9.05 -6.11
N LYS A 114 -10.41 10.23 -6.39
CA LYS A 114 -11.02 10.58 -7.69
C LYS A 114 -10.01 10.60 -8.84
N GLY A 115 -8.74 10.89 -8.55
CA GLY A 115 -7.65 10.89 -9.53
C GLY A 115 -7.06 9.50 -9.83
N VAL A 116 -7.32 8.51 -8.97
CA VAL A 116 -6.77 7.16 -9.10
C VAL A 116 -7.52 6.38 -10.17
N SER A 117 -8.85 6.45 -10.17
CA SER A 117 -9.70 5.92 -11.26
C SER A 117 -9.40 6.54 -12.62
N GLY A 118 -8.76 7.72 -12.66
CA GLY A 118 -8.31 8.41 -13.86
C GLY A 118 -6.95 7.95 -14.43
N GLY A 119 -6.35 6.87 -13.91
CA GLY A 119 -5.20 6.20 -14.53
C GLY A 119 -3.83 6.89 -14.43
N GLN A 120 -3.74 8.07 -13.82
CA GLN A 120 -2.46 8.78 -13.61
C GLN A 120 -1.64 8.16 -12.45
N ILE A 121 -2.30 7.82 -11.35
CA ILE A 121 -1.64 7.33 -10.12
C ILE A 121 -1.31 5.82 -10.22
N VAL A 122 -2.13 5.04 -10.94
CA VAL A 122 -1.88 3.60 -11.14
C VAL A 122 -0.51 3.38 -11.80
N LYS A 123 -0.21 4.16 -12.86
CA LYS A 123 1.07 4.12 -13.58
C LYS A 123 2.29 4.37 -12.71
N THR A 124 2.19 5.21 -11.67
CA THR A 124 3.32 5.46 -10.75
C THR A 124 3.47 4.39 -9.69
N LEU A 125 2.42 3.62 -9.38
CA LEU A 125 2.51 2.44 -8.50
C LEU A 125 3.04 1.21 -9.28
N ASP A 126 2.52 0.93 -10.47
CA ASP A 126 3.03 -0.14 -11.35
C ASP A 126 4.54 0.01 -11.64
N ASN A 127 4.99 1.23 -11.95
CA ASN A 127 6.41 1.51 -12.20
C ASN A 127 7.33 1.23 -10.99
N LEU A 128 6.79 1.15 -9.77
CA LEU A 128 7.55 0.80 -8.56
C LEU A 128 7.58 -0.72 -8.29
N LEU A 129 6.64 -1.48 -8.87
CA LEU A 129 6.50 -2.93 -8.65
C LEU A 129 7.19 -3.78 -9.75
N VAL A 130 7.33 -3.25 -10.97
CA VAL A 130 7.63 -4.07 -12.18
C VAL A 130 9.10 -3.98 -12.67
N SER A 131 10.07 -3.46 -11.90
CA SER A 131 11.49 -3.45 -12.35
C SER A 131 12.58 -3.49 -11.27
N PRO A 132 13.00 -4.69 -10.82
CA PRO A 132 14.21 -4.87 -10.00
C PRO A 132 15.54 -4.82 -10.79
N LEU A 133 15.53 -5.01 -12.12
CA LEU A 133 16.74 -5.17 -12.94
C LEU A 133 16.64 -4.51 -14.33
N ARG A 134 16.58 -3.17 -14.39
CA ARG A 134 16.69 -2.43 -15.67
C ARG A 134 17.60 -1.19 -15.63
N ALA A 135 18.58 -1.21 -14.73
CA ALA A 135 19.56 -0.15 -14.53
C ALA A 135 21.03 -0.64 -14.68
N VAL A 136 21.29 -1.52 -15.63
CA VAL A 136 22.64 -1.83 -16.15
C VAL A 136 22.55 -1.94 -17.68
N MET A 137 23.52 -1.37 -18.38
CA MET A 137 23.55 -0.96 -19.80
C MET A 137 22.92 0.43 -20.02
N GLY A 138 23.65 1.45 -20.48
CA GLY A 138 25.02 1.47 -20.99
C GLY A 138 25.07 2.41 -22.19
N GLN A 139 25.82 3.52 -22.07
CA GLN A 139 26.16 4.31 -23.24
C GLN A 139 27.09 3.49 -24.13
N THR A 140 26.80 3.35 -25.44
CA THR A 140 27.77 3.37 -26.55
C THR A 140 27.16 2.90 -27.90
N VAL A 141 27.12 3.84 -28.85
CA VAL A 141 27.42 3.72 -30.30
C VAL A 141 26.72 2.67 -31.20
N ARG A 142 25.95 3.22 -32.15
CA ARG A 142 25.88 3.00 -33.62
C ARG A 142 26.41 1.70 -34.26
N THR A 143 25.70 1.31 -35.34
CA THR A 143 26.09 0.45 -36.48
C THR A 143 26.40 -1.03 -36.21
N LEU A 144 25.63 -1.91 -36.87
CA LEU A 144 25.90 -3.34 -37.02
C LEU A 144 26.34 -3.61 -38.47
N PRO A 145 27.46 -4.31 -38.71
CA PRO A 145 27.76 -4.95 -39.99
C PRO A 145 27.01 -6.28 -40.13
N ASP A 146 26.65 -6.64 -41.36
CA ASP A 146 26.15 -7.98 -41.70
C ASP A 146 27.23 -9.06 -41.59
N ASN A 147 26.77 -10.31 -41.45
CA ASN A 147 27.50 -11.59 -41.48
C ASN A 147 28.36 -11.95 -40.26
N LEU A 148 27.79 -12.82 -39.41
CA LEU A 148 28.49 -14.02 -38.93
C LEU A 148 27.44 -15.13 -38.72
N MET A 149 27.24 -15.96 -39.75
CA MET A 149 26.78 -17.34 -39.54
C MET A 149 27.96 -18.16 -39.02
N ASP A 150 27.73 -19.02 -38.03
CA ASP A 150 27.98 -20.48 -38.09
C ASP A 150 27.84 -21.07 -36.66
N GLY A 151 27.47 -22.35 -36.55
CA GLY A 151 27.61 -23.12 -35.31
C GLY A 151 26.34 -23.65 -34.64
N VAL A 152 26.06 -24.92 -34.91
CA VAL A 152 25.39 -25.89 -34.00
C VAL A 152 23.88 -25.68 -33.73
N MET A 153 23.09 -26.18 -34.68
CA MET A 153 21.81 -26.82 -34.40
C MET A 153 22.06 -28.24 -33.85
N ASP A 154 21.41 -28.63 -32.74
CA ASP A 154 20.77 -29.95 -32.60
C ASP A 154 20.07 -30.16 -31.24
N GLY A 155 19.02 -30.99 -31.23
CA GLY A 155 18.72 -31.81 -30.04
C GLY A 155 17.65 -31.36 -29.04
N LEU A 156 16.45 -30.94 -29.46
CA LEU A 156 15.25 -31.07 -28.62
C LEU A 156 14.06 -31.64 -29.41
N SER A 157 13.90 -32.96 -29.39
CA SER A 157 12.71 -33.63 -29.93
C SER A 157 12.22 -34.77 -29.04
N LYS A 158 10.96 -34.63 -28.61
CA LYS A 158 10.01 -35.65 -28.13
C LYS A 158 10.20 -36.30 -26.73
N VAL A 159 9.04 -36.82 -26.31
CA VAL A 159 8.76 -37.86 -25.31
C VAL A 159 8.87 -37.46 -23.82
N LEU A 160 7.71 -37.16 -23.21
CA LEU A 160 6.99 -38.15 -22.39
C LEU A 160 5.59 -37.64 -22.00
N GLN A 161 4.57 -38.36 -22.46
CA GLN A 161 3.24 -38.33 -21.84
C GLN A 161 3.27 -39.33 -20.67
N TYR A 162 2.71 -38.97 -19.51
CA TYR A 162 1.95 -39.96 -18.72
C TYR A 162 0.88 -39.30 -17.86
N SER A 163 -0.23 -40.01 -17.70
CA SER A 163 -1.46 -39.60 -17.01
C SER A 163 -1.45 -40.07 -15.56
N GLY A 164 -2.20 -39.44 -14.64
CA GLY A 164 -2.52 -40.14 -13.37
C GLY A 164 -3.12 -39.35 -12.20
N VAL A 165 -4.44 -39.53 -12.00
CA VAL A 165 -5.10 -39.83 -10.70
C VAL A 165 -5.01 -38.80 -9.52
N ARG A 166 -6.19 -38.24 -9.18
CA ARG A 166 -6.65 -37.89 -7.81
C ARG A 166 -7.46 -39.11 -7.24
N PRO A 167 -7.83 -39.26 -5.94
CA PRO A 167 -8.10 -38.22 -4.92
C PRO A 167 -7.76 -38.59 -3.45
N GLY A 168 -8.14 -37.75 -2.46
CA GLY A 168 -8.08 -38.07 -1.03
C GLY A 168 -8.53 -36.92 -0.10
N ARG A 169 -9.09 -37.26 1.07
CA ARG A 169 -9.66 -36.35 2.08
C ARG A 169 -9.45 -36.93 3.51
N GLU A 170 -9.78 -36.30 4.64
CA GLU A 170 -10.31 -34.97 5.01
C GLU A 170 -10.01 -34.78 6.52
N ASP A 171 -9.46 -33.65 7.02
CA ASP A 171 -9.48 -33.42 8.49
C ASP A 171 -9.29 -31.96 8.97
N SER A 172 -9.51 -31.78 10.28
CA SER A 172 -10.00 -30.58 10.97
C SER A 172 -8.98 -29.78 11.81
N CYS A 173 -9.50 -28.73 12.44
CA CYS A 173 -9.06 -28.00 13.66
C CYS A 173 -8.30 -26.66 13.53
N ASP A 174 -8.99 -25.63 14.07
CA ASP A 174 -8.54 -24.52 14.92
C ASP A 174 -7.38 -23.58 14.49
N GLY A 175 -7.66 -22.26 14.52
CA GLY A 175 -6.63 -21.24 14.35
C GLY A 175 -7.16 -19.81 14.18
N GLU A 176 -7.38 -19.12 15.30
CA GLU A 176 -7.61 -17.67 15.33
C GLU A 176 -6.45 -16.88 14.71
N ALA A 177 -6.71 -16.07 13.67
CA ALA A 177 -5.72 -15.11 13.15
C ALA A 177 -6.34 -13.94 12.37
N CYS A 178 -6.47 -12.76 13.01
CA CYS A 178 -6.62 -11.51 12.26
C CYS A 178 -5.26 -11.09 11.66
N LYS A 179 -4.96 -11.57 10.46
CA LYS A 179 -3.70 -11.28 9.75
C LYS A 179 -3.91 -10.19 8.70
N VAL A 180 -3.18 -9.08 8.82
CA VAL A 180 -3.09 -8.03 7.78
C VAL A 180 -1.77 -8.23 7.03
N GLY A 181 -1.84 -8.42 5.72
CA GLY A 181 -0.68 -8.61 4.85
C GLY A 181 0.17 -7.34 4.70
N ALA A 182 1.44 -7.54 4.33
CA ALA A 182 2.45 -6.49 4.15
C ALA A 182 2.21 -5.66 2.87
#